data_AF-A0A2M7AY62-F1
#
_entry.id   AF-A0A2M7AY62-F1
#
_cell.length_a   1.000
_cell.length_b   1.000
_cell.length_c   1.000
_cell.angle_alpha   90.00
_cell.angle_beta   90.00
_cell.angle_gamma   90.00
#
_symmetry.space_group_name_H-M   'P 1'
#
loop_
_entity.id
_entity.type
_entity.pdbx_description
1 polymer ?
#
loop_
_entity_poly.entity_id
_entity_poly.type
_entity_poly.pdbx_seq_one_letter_code
_entity_poly.pdbx_strand_id
1 'polypeptide(L)'
;MIEKRKLARFVFFVVADAFLIFLSVYLAFVVRFEGIVPERYSLNVWGIIFLAWVITIPVFYFSKLYHFTWVYVSTEELVSLVKASGLSFLILTAVFFVLREHPIFSGFPRSTLFITYSFVFIL
;
A
#
# COMPACT_ATOMS: atom_id res chain seq x y z
N MET A 1 24.35 8.10 20.01
CA MET A 1 23.20 7.21 20.36
C MET A 1 21.85 7.70 19.84
N ILE A 2 21.61 9.02 19.73
CA ILE A 2 20.30 9.58 19.33
C ILE A 2 19.90 9.23 17.88
N GLU A 3 20.84 9.24 16.92
CA GLU A 3 20.54 8.86 15.52
C GLU A 3 20.12 7.40 15.36
N LYS A 4 20.76 6.47 16.09
CA LYS A 4 20.40 5.04 16.04
C LYS A 4 18.95 4.80 16.46
N ARG A 5 18.44 5.56 17.44
CA ARG A 5 17.04 5.47 17.88
C ARG A 5 16.06 6.03 16.84
N LYS A 6 16.41 7.12 16.17
CA LYS A 6 15.61 7.70 15.08
C LYS A 6 15.53 6.74 13.89
N LEU A 7 16.66 6.14 13.50
CA LEU A 7 16.73 5.16 12.42
C LEU A 7 15.92 3.90 12.75
N ALA A 8 16.07 3.34 13.95
CA ALA A 8 15.30 2.16 14.36
C ALA A 8 13.79 2.42 14.33
N ARG A 9 13.36 3.60 14.77
CA ARG A 9 11.95 4.01 14.71
C ARG A 9 11.46 4.17 13.28
N PHE A 10 12.26 4.80 12.41
CA PHE A 10 11.94 4.93 11.00
C PHE A 10 11.78 3.56 10.32
N VAL A 11 12.75 2.67 10.50
CA VAL A 11 12.71 1.30 9.95
C VAL A 11 11.50 0.54 10.47
N PHE A 12 11.18 0.67 11.76
CA PHE A 12 9.99 0.06 12.35
C PHE A 12 8.71 0.49 11.63
N PHE A 13 8.51 1.79 11.40
CA PHE A 13 7.31 2.26 10.68
C PHE A 13 7.28 1.81 9.23
N VAL A 14 8.41 1.83 8.52
CA VAL A 14 8.46 1.36 7.12
C VAL A 14 8.14 -0.13 7.03
N VAL A 15 8.65 -0.95 7.95
CA VAL A 15 8.35 -2.39 8.00
C VAL A 15 6.90 -2.65 8.39
N ALA A 16 6.37 -1.87 9.34
CA ALA A 16 4.96 -1.94 9.71
C ALA A 16 4.06 -1.61 8.51
N ASP A 17 4.32 -0.51 7.80
CA ASP A 17 3.56 -0.14 6.60
C ASP A 17 3.70 -1.18 5.48
N ALA A 18 4.90 -1.74 5.27
CA ALA A 18 5.08 -2.82 4.29
C ALA A 18 4.21 -4.03 4.63
N PHE A 19 4.15 -4.41 5.91
CA PHE A 19 3.27 -5.48 6.38
C PHE A 19 1.78 -5.13 6.25
N LEU A 20 1.39 -3.90 6.59
CA LEU A 20 0.01 -3.43 6.44
C LEU A 20 -0.42 -3.40 4.98
N ILE A 21 0.41 -2.88 4.07
CA ILE A 21 0.14 -2.90 2.61
C ILE A 21 0.00 -4.33 2.10
N PHE A 22 0.88 -5.24 2.54
CA PHE A 22 0.76 -6.66 2.21
C PHE A 22 -0.60 -7.21 2.66
N LEU A 23 -1.00 -6.92 3.91
CA LEU A 23 -2.27 -7.35 4.46
C LEU A 23 -3.45 -6.72 3.72
N SER A 24 -3.40 -5.44 3.37
CA SER A 24 -4.43 -4.73 2.62
C SER A 24 -4.67 -5.37 1.25
N VAL A 25 -3.61 -5.70 0.52
CA VAL A 25 -3.74 -6.39 -0.77
C VAL A 25 -4.31 -7.79 -0.58
N TYR A 26 -3.76 -8.55 0.38
CA TYR A 26 -4.21 -9.92 0.63
C TYR A 26 -5.70 -9.95 0.99
N LEU A 27 -6.13 -9.08 1.92
CA LEU A 27 -7.53 -8.93 2.30
C LEU A 27 -8.40 -8.47 1.14
N ALA A 28 -7.89 -7.62 0.25
CA ALA A 28 -8.64 -7.21 -0.94
C ALA A 28 -8.98 -8.40 -1.85
N PHE A 29 -8.05 -9.34 -2.03
CA PHE A 29 -8.30 -10.57 -2.78
C PHE A 29 -9.23 -11.52 -2.03
N VAL A 30 -9.05 -11.67 -0.72
CA VAL A 30 -9.93 -12.48 0.14
C VAL A 30 -11.38 -11.98 0.04
N VAL A 31 -11.61 -10.67 0.20
CA VAL A 31 -12.95 -10.06 0.06
C VAL A 31 -13.47 -10.23 -1.37
N ARG A 32 -12.61 -10.05 -2.38
CA ARG A 32 -13.02 -10.15 -3.80
C ARG A 32 -13.51 -11.54 -4.20
N PHE A 33 -12.93 -12.59 -3.62
CA PHE A 33 -13.21 -13.98 -3.91
C PHE A 33 -13.94 -14.69 -2.77
N GLU A 34 -14.59 -13.92 -1.89
CA GLU A 34 -15.46 -14.44 -0.82
C GLU A 34 -14.76 -15.47 0.09
N GLY A 35 -13.46 -15.28 0.34
CA GLY A 35 -12.63 -16.12 1.21
C GLY A 35 -11.70 -17.08 0.50
N ILE A 36 -12.01 -17.52 -0.73
CA ILE A 36 -11.23 -18.56 -1.43
C ILE A 36 -10.59 -17.95 -2.67
N VAL A 37 -9.33 -17.54 -2.55
CA VAL A 37 -8.57 -16.96 -3.68
C VAL A 37 -8.12 -18.08 -4.63
N PRO A 38 -8.54 -18.09 -5.91
CA PRO A 38 -8.09 -19.10 -6.86
C PRO A 38 -6.58 -19.01 -7.11
N GLU A 39 -5.90 -20.15 -7.19
CA GLU A 39 -4.43 -20.23 -7.32
C GLU A 39 -3.89 -19.51 -8.57
N ARG A 40 -4.70 -19.43 -9.63
CA ARG A 40 -4.38 -18.66 -10.85
C ARG A 40 -4.07 -17.18 -10.60
N TYR A 41 -4.53 -16.62 -9.47
CA TYR A 41 -4.28 -15.23 -9.10
C TYR A 41 -3.09 -15.04 -8.16
N SER A 42 -2.38 -16.10 -7.77
CA SER A 42 -1.21 -16.01 -6.89
C SER A 42 -0.15 -15.03 -7.42
N LEU A 43 0.16 -15.11 -8.72
CA LEU A 43 1.08 -14.17 -9.39
C LEU A 43 0.54 -12.73 -9.38
N ASN A 44 -0.77 -12.54 -9.58
CA ASN A 44 -1.40 -11.22 -9.52
C ASN A 44 -1.29 -10.61 -8.11
N VAL A 45 -1.47 -11.42 -7.06
CA VAL A 45 -1.35 -10.99 -5.66
C VAL A 45 0.07 -10.53 -5.37
N TRP A 46 1.07 -11.37 -5.67
CA TRP A 46 2.47 -11.00 -5.44
C TRP A 46 2.91 -9.81 -6.30
N GLY A 47 2.47 -9.75 -7.56
CA GLY A 47 2.75 -8.63 -8.46
C GLY A 47 2.20 -7.32 -7.94
N ILE A 48 0.96 -7.30 -7.42
CA ILE A 48 0.37 -6.07 -6.89
C ILE A 48 0.89 -5.70 -5.50
N ILE A 49 1.24 -6.67 -4.63
CA ILE A 49 1.99 -6.39 -3.38
C ILE A 49 3.29 -5.66 -3.71
N PHE A 50 4.07 -6.20 -4.65
CA PHE A 50 5.34 -5.60 -5.05
C PHE A 50 5.15 -4.19 -5.61
N LEU A 51 4.19 -3.98 -6.52
CA LEU A 51 3.88 -2.65 -7.03
C LEU A 51 3.42 -1.70 -5.93
N ALA A 52 2.56 -2.15 -5.02
CA ALA A 52 2.07 -1.34 -3.92
C ALA A 52 3.20 -0.93 -2.96
N TRP A 53 4.17 -1.80 -2.67
CA TRP A 53 5.35 -1.43 -1.89
C TRP A 53 6.23 -0.39 -2.61
N VAL A 54 6.55 -0.63 -3.88
CA VAL A 54 7.42 0.25 -4.68
C VAL A 54 6.79 1.63 -4.88
N ILE A 55 5.46 1.74 -4.82
CA ILE A 55 4.75 3.01 -5.03
C ILE A 55 4.39 3.68 -3.70
N THR A 56 3.71 2.98 -2.80
CA THR A 56 3.11 3.57 -1.59
C THR A 56 4.18 3.97 -0.57
N ILE A 57 5.22 3.14 -0.35
CA ILE A 57 6.26 3.45 0.64
C ILE A 57 7.02 4.73 0.27
N PRO A 58 7.48 4.91 -0.99
CA PRO A 58 8.10 6.18 -1.38
C PRO A 58 7.14 7.38 -1.27
N VAL A 59 5.87 7.22 -1.67
CA VAL A 59 4.88 8.30 -1.53
C VAL A 59 4.74 8.71 -0.05
N PHE A 60 4.60 7.75 0.86
CA PHE A 60 4.49 8.02 2.30
C PHE A 60 5.76 8.66 2.87
N TYR A 61 6.93 8.23 2.38
CA TYR A 61 8.22 8.83 2.73
C TYR A 61 8.31 10.30 2.30
N PHE A 62 8.00 10.61 1.04
CA PHE A 62 8.05 11.98 0.51
C PHE A 62 6.97 12.89 1.11
N SER A 63 5.81 12.33 1.47
CA SER A 63 4.76 13.01 2.24
C SER A 63 5.11 13.17 3.74
N LYS A 64 6.31 12.74 4.16
CA LYS A 64 6.85 12.86 5.51
C LYS A 64 6.02 12.16 6.60
N LEU A 65 5.24 11.14 6.23
CA LEU A 65 4.37 10.43 7.17
C LEU A 65 5.16 9.68 8.28
N TYR A 66 6.43 9.37 8.04
CA TYR A 66 7.31 8.73 9.03
C TYR A 66 7.97 9.68 10.03
N HIS A 67 7.77 10.99 9.90
CA HIS A 67 8.51 11.99 10.70
C HIS A 67 7.78 12.43 11.97
N PHE A 68 6.46 12.28 12.04
CA PHE A 68 5.66 12.69 13.18
C PHE A 68 5.35 11.54 14.15
N THR A 69 4.76 11.86 15.28
CA THR A 69 4.33 10.89 16.30
C THR A 69 2.83 11.01 16.46
N TRP A 70 2.11 9.89 16.48
CA TRP A 70 0.65 9.86 16.59
C TRP A 70 0.07 10.64 17.78
N VAL A 71 0.82 10.78 18.89
CA VAL A 71 0.44 11.60 20.05
C VAL A 71 0.28 13.09 19.70
N TYR A 72 0.96 13.56 18.67
CA TYR A 72 0.96 14.94 18.22
C TYR A 72 0.30 15.10 16.85
N VAL A 73 -0.57 14.15 16.45
CA VAL A 73 -1.14 14.17 15.10
C VAL A 73 -2.02 15.40 14.89
N SER A 74 -1.66 16.24 13.93
CA SER A 74 -2.41 17.45 13.60
C SER A 74 -3.40 17.19 12.45
N THR A 75 -4.34 18.11 12.24
CA THR A 75 -5.24 18.07 11.07
C THR A 75 -4.46 18.15 9.76
N GLU A 76 -3.34 18.85 9.72
CA GLU A 76 -2.47 18.95 8.53
C GLU A 76 -1.82 17.60 8.18
N GLU A 77 -1.45 16.82 9.20
CA GLU A 77 -0.88 15.50 9.03
C GLU A 77 -1.94 14.49 8.56
N LEU A 78 -3.17 14.58 9.07
CA LEU A 78 -4.30 13.79 8.57
C LEU A 78 -4.62 14.11 7.10
N VAL A 79 -4.62 15.40 6.72
CA VAL A 79 -4.81 15.80 5.32
C VAL A 79 -3.66 15.30 4.44
N SER A 80 -2.43 15.29 4.96
CA SER A 80 -1.27 14.75 4.25
C SER A 80 -1.39 13.24 4.04
N LEU A 81 -1.91 12.51 5.03
CA LEU A 81 -2.20 11.07 4.92
C LEU A 81 -3.22 10.79 3.82
N VAL A 82 -4.36 11.51 3.81
CA VAL A 82 -5.40 11.36 2.78
C VAL A 82 -4.85 11.66 1.38
N LYS A 83 -4.06 12.73 1.24
CA LYS A 83 -3.44 13.09 -0.04
C LYS A 83 -2.42 12.03 -0.50
N ALA A 84 -1.60 11.53 0.42
CA ALA A 84 -0.57 10.54 0.13
C ALA A 84 -1.19 9.20 -0.26
N SER A 85 -2.20 8.72 0.47
CA SER A 85 -2.90 7.48 0.14
C SER A 85 -3.67 7.59 -1.19
N GLY A 86 -4.32 8.74 -1.43
CA GLY A 86 -4.99 9.00 -2.70
C GLY A 86 -4.01 9.03 -3.88
N LEU A 87 -2.88 9.71 -3.70
CA LEU A 87 -1.82 9.78 -4.71
C LEU A 87 -1.21 8.39 -4.99
N SER A 88 -0.91 7.61 -3.95
CA SER A 88 -0.37 6.26 -4.13
C SER A 88 -1.36 5.35 -4.88
N PHE A 89 -2.66 5.46 -4.59
CA PHE A 89 -3.70 4.74 -5.33
C PHE A 89 -3.77 5.15 -6.81
N LEU A 90 -3.72 6.45 -7.10
CA LEU A 90 -3.74 6.94 -8.48
C LEU A 90 -2.51 6.45 -9.26
N ILE A 91 -1.32 6.52 -8.66
CA ILE A 91 -0.08 6.03 -9.29
C ILE A 91 -0.13 4.51 -9.47
N LEU A 92 -0.53 3.75 -8.44
CA LEU A 92 -0.66 2.29 -8.52
C LEU A 92 -1.62 1.88 -9.63
N THR A 93 -2.77 2.54 -9.73
CA THR A 93 -3.78 2.27 -10.74
C THR A 93 -3.26 2.62 -12.14
N ALA A 94 -2.60 3.77 -12.31
CA ALA A 94 -2.01 4.17 -13.58
C ALA A 94 -0.92 3.19 -14.04
N VAL A 95 0.00 2.80 -13.14
CA VAL A 95 1.05 1.82 -13.42
C VAL A 95 0.44 0.46 -13.77
N PHE A 96 -0.56 0.01 -13.02
CA PHE A 96 -1.30 -1.20 -13.36
C PHE A 96 -1.91 -1.14 -14.76
N PHE A 97 -2.53 -0.02 -15.14
CA PHE A 97 -3.12 0.13 -16.47
C PHE A 97 -2.09 0.04 -17.60
N VAL A 98 -0.88 0.57 -17.39
CA VAL A 98 0.23 0.43 -18.34
C VAL A 98 0.71 -1.03 -18.42
N LEU A 99 0.77 -1.74 -17.29
CA LEU A 99 1.25 -3.11 -17.20
C LEU A 99 0.17 -4.17 -17.43
N ARG A 100 -1.08 -3.79 -17.73
CA ARG A 100 -2.23 -4.70 -17.78
C ARG A 100 -2.09 -5.85 -18.80
N GLU A 101 -1.33 -5.62 -19.88
CA GLU A 101 -1.08 -6.59 -20.94
C GLU A 101 0.05 -7.57 -20.57
N HIS A 102 0.79 -7.29 -19.48
CA HIS A 102 1.86 -8.17 -19.01
C HIS A 102 1.26 -9.48 -18.46
N PRO A 103 1.87 -10.66 -18.71
CA PRO A 103 1.33 -11.96 -18.29
C PRO A 103 0.95 -12.05 -16.80
N ILE A 104 1.72 -11.39 -15.93
CA ILE A 104 1.48 -11.32 -14.47
C ILE A 104 0.13 -10.67 -14.14
N PHE A 105 -0.36 -9.75 -14.97
CA PHE A 105 -1.60 -8.99 -14.76
C PHE A 105 -2.74 -9.43 -15.67
N SER A 106 -2.54 -10.49 -16.46
CA SER A 106 -3.60 -11.06 -17.29
C SER A 106 -4.76 -11.55 -16.40
N GLY A 107 -6.00 -11.20 -16.78
CA GLY A 107 -7.20 -11.56 -16.04
C GLY A 107 -7.34 -10.91 -14.65
N PHE A 108 -6.52 -9.92 -14.30
CA PHE A 108 -6.49 -9.30 -12.97
C PHE A 108 -7.88 -8.75 -12.55
N PRO A 109 -8.37 -9.07 -11.34
CA PRO A 109 -9.67 -8.60 -10.85
C PRO A 109 -9.62 -7.12 -10.43
N ARG A 110 -9.85 -6.19 -11.37
CA ARG A 110 -9.66 -4.73 -11.20
C ARG A 110 -10.25 -4.11 -9.93
N SER A 111 -11.36 -4.64 -9.40
CA SER A 111 -11.96 -4.15 -8.16
C SER A 111 -11.07 -4.34 -6.92
N THR A 112 -10.09 -5.25 -6.95
CA THR A 112 -9.14 -5.41 -5.85
C THR A 112 -8.24 -4.19 -5.67
N LEU A 113 -8.00 -3.37 -6.70
CA LEU A 113 -7.24 -2.12 -6.56
C LEU A 113 -7.96 -1.13 -5.63
N PHE A 114 -9.26 -0.95 -5.84
CA PHE A 114 -10.06 -0.05 -5.02
C PHE A 114 -10.19 -0.57 -3.58
N ILE A 115 -10.43 -1.87 -3.41
CA ILE A 115 -10.50 -2.48 -2.07
C ILE A 115 -9.14 -2.38 -1.36
N THR A 116 -8.02 -2.57 -2.08
CA THR A 116 -6.66 -2.40 -1.54
C THR A 116 -6.48 -0.98 -1.02
N TYR A 117 -6.86 0.03 -1.79
CA TYR A 117 -6.79 1.43 -1.35
C TYR A 117 -7.61 1.68 -0.08
N SER A 118 -8.85 1.19 -0.04
CA SER A 118 -9.69 1.32 1.15
C SER A 118 -9.02 0.70 2.39
N PHE A 119 -8.40 -0.47 2.25
CA PHE A 119 -7.68 -1.10 3.36
C PHE A 119 -6.39 -0.37 3.72
N VAL A 120 -5.60 0.14 2.76
CA VAL A 120 -4.39 0.93 3.04
C VAL A 120 -4.74 2.23 3.76
N PHE A 121 -5.92 2.80 3.51
CA PHE A 121 -6.36 4.01 4.19
C PHE A 121 -6.87 3.74 5.62
N ILE A 122 -7.44 2.55 5.87
CA ILE A 122 -8.09 2.21 7.14
C ILE A 122 -7.12 1.55 8.14
N LEU A 123 -6.22 0.68 7.67
CA LEU A 123 -5.28 -0.10 8.48
C LEU A 123 -4.01 0.71 8.77
#